data_AF-A0A5J4PYQ8-F1
#
_entry.id   AF-A0A5J4PYQ8-F1
#
_cell.length_a   1.000
_cell.length_b   1.000
_cell.length_c   1.000
_cell.angle_alpha   90.00
_cell.angle_beta   90.00
_cell.angle_gamma   90.00
#
_symmetry.space_group_name_H-M   'P 1'
#
loop_
_entity.id
_entity.type
_entity.pdbx_description
1 polymer ?
#
loop_
_entity_poly.entity_id
_entity_poly.type
_entity_poly.pdbx_seq_one_letter_code
_entity_poly.pdbx_strand_id
1 'polypeptide(L)'
;MRPIHDAQKLFIFRLLPHKPPFRLALDRTNWKFGKSNINILTLAIVYQGVAFPILYTMMPKFGNSNTKERIALLNRSIRLLGIETIDSLLAEREFVGEHWLAYLNGQGIRITSVVGRTFR
;
A
#
# COMPACT_ATOMS: atom_id res chain seq x y z
N MET A 1 -8.01 20.61 -15.85
CA MET A 1 -6.80 20.26 -15.05
C MET A 1 -6.73 18.73 -14.94
N ARG A 2 -6.16 18.03 -15.93
CA ARG A 2 -6.08 16.54 -16.00
C ARG A 2 -4.75 15.92 -16.54
N PRO A 3 -3.83 16.62 -17.24
CA PRO A 3 -2.79 15.92 -18.02
C PRO A 3 -1.64 15.29 -17.18
N ILE A 4 -1.35 15.82 -15.98
CA ILE A 4 -0.24 15.30 -15.15
C ILE A 4 -0.56 13.92 -14.54
N HIS A 5 -1.82 13.70 -14.15
CA HIS A 5 -2.21 12.41 -13.56
C HIS A 5 -2.17 11.27 -14.58
N ASP A 6 -2.54 11.54 -15.84
CA ASP A 6 -2.57 10.53 -16.88
C ASP A 6 -1.16 10.06 -17.28
N ALA A 7 -0.19 10.98 -17.34
CA ALA A 7 1.20 10.64 -17.60
C ALA A 7 1.84 9.82 -16.46
N GLN A 8 1.56 10.17 -15.20
CA GLN A 8 2.03 9.42 -14.03
C GLN A 8 1.44 8.00 -13.98
N LYS A 9 0.13 7.87 -14.25
CA LYS A 9 -0.55 6.58 -14.38
C LYS A 9 0.10 5.74 -15.47
N LEU A 10 0.26 6.30 -16.67
CA LEU A 10 0.82 5.60 -17.83
C LEU A 10 2.25 5.14 -17.56
N PHE A 11 3.06 5.95 -16.88
CA PHE A 11 4.43 5.57 -16.50
C PHE A 11 4.43 4.40 -15.52
N ILE A 12 3.62 4.45 -14.45
CA ILE A 12 3.52 3.36 -13.47
C ILE A 12 3.06 2.07 -14.18
N PHE A 13 1.99 2.12 -14.98
CA PHE A 13 1.50 0.94 -15.70
C PHE A 13 2.50 0.35 -16.68
N ARG A 14 3.38 1.15 -17.28
CA ARG A 14 4.45 0.66 -18.17
C ARG A 14 5.61 0.01 -17.42
N LEU A 15 5.87 0.40 -16.17
CA LEU A 15 6.92 -0.18 -15.35
C LEU A 15 6.48 -1.45 -14.62
N LEU A 16 5.18 -1.67 -14.49
CA LEU A 16 4.66 -2.83 -13.78
C LEU A 16 4.69 -4.07 -14.67
N PRO A 17 5.02 -5.24 -14.08
CA PRO A 17 5.22 -6.47 -14.85
C PRO A 17 3.92 -7.10 -15.37
N HIS A 18 2.75 -6.54 -15.04
CA HIS A 18 1.45 -7.03 -15.50
C HIS A 18 0.40 -5.91 -15.50
N LYS A 19 -0.75 -6.19 -16.14
CA LYS A 19 -1.93 -5.32 -16.13
C LYS A 19 -2.78 -5.58 -14.86
N PRO A 20 -3.59 -4.59 -14.41
CA PRO A 20 -4.50 -4.76 -13.28
C PRO A 20 -5.54 -5.89 -13.53
N PRO A 21 -6.19 -6.40 -12.46
CA PRO A 21 -6.12 -5.90 -11.07
C PRO A 21 -4.88 -6.40 -10.31
N PHE A 22 -4.38 -5.56 -9.40
CA PHE A 22 -3.15 -5.75 -8.65
C PHE A 22 -3.41 -6.24 -7.22
N ARG A 23 -2.55 -7.15 -6.76
CA ARG A 23 -2.40 -7.44 -5.34
C ARG A 23 -1.47 -6.41 -4.72
N LEU A 24 -1.94 -5.70 -3.71
CA LEU A 24 -1.14 -4.72 -2.99
C LEU A 24 -0.56 -5.33 -1.72
N ALA A 25 0.60 -4.86 -1.28
CA ALA A 25 1.15 -5.11 0.03
C ALA A 25 1.33 -3.80 0.78
N LEU A 26 0.83 -3.75 2.01
CA LEU A 26 1.07 -2.68 2.96
C LEU A 26 2.06 -3.17 4.01
N ASP A 27 3.18 -2.48 4.11
CA ASP A 27 4.24 -2.82 5.05
C ASP A 27 4.79 -1.58 5.75
N ARG A 28 5.29 -1.76 6.96
CA ARG A 28 5.95 -0.73 7.74
C ARG A 28 7.40 -1.10 7.94
N THR A 29 8.30 -0.21 7.53
CA THR A 29 9.73 -0.35 7.79
C THR A 29 10.23 0.78 8.69
N ASN A 30 11.10 0.44 9.66
CA ASN A 30 11.75 1.41 10.53
C ASN A 30 13.26 1.30 10.34
N TRP A 31 13.87 2.40 9.91
CA TRP A 31 15.29 2.51 9.67
C TRP A 31 15.91 3.43 10.72
N LYS A 32 17.11 3.09 11.17
CA LYS A 32 17.91 3.99 12.01
C LYS A 32 19.00 4.64 11.18
N PHE A 33 18.96 5.95 11.10
CA PHE A 33 20.03 6.75 10.49
C PHE A 33 20.72 7.56 11.58
N GLY A 34 21.84 7.05 12.08
CA GLY A 34 22.48 7.57 13.29
C GLY A 34 21.53 7.51 14.48
N LYS A 35 21.21 8.67 15.06
CA LYS A 35 20.26 8.79 16.18
C LYS A 35 18.80 8.96 15.74
N SER A 36 18.56 9.18 14.45
CA SER A 36 17.23 9.47 13.90
C SER A 36 16.50 8.18 13.51
N ASN A 37 15.25 8.05 13.92
CA ASN A 37 14.37 6.97 13.47
C ASN A 37 13.57 7.43 12.25
N ILE A 38 13.67 6.67 11.16
CA ILE A 38 12.91 6.87 9.93
C ILE A 38 11.84 5.78 9.86
N ASN A 39 10.59 6.17 10.04
CA ASN A 39 9.47 5.23 10.03
C ASN A 39 8.66 5.44 8.75
N ILE A 40 8.55 4.42 7.93
CA ILE A 40 7.97 4.50 6.58
C ILE A 40 6.84 3.49 6.49
N LEU A 41 5.64 3.97 6.13
CA LEU A 41 4.55 3.12 5.70
C LEU A 41 4.57 3.05 4.17
N THR A 42 4.75 1.85 3.63
CA THR A 42 4.95 1.61 2.20
C THR A 42 3.80 0.80 1.64
N LEU A 43 3.34 1.19 0.45
CA LEU A 43 2.40 0.44 -0.36
C LEU A 43 3.11 -0.02 -1.63
N ALA A 44 3.04 -1.32 -1.90
CA ALA A 44 3.70 -1.96 -3.03
C ALA A 44 2.72 -2.81 -3.84
N ILE A 45 3.01 -3.03 -5.12
CA ILE A 45 2.33 -4.04 -5.95
C ILE A 45 3.12 -5.33 -5.88
N VAL A 46 2.45 -6.45 -5.61
CA VAL A 46 3.06 -7.77 -5.52
C VAL A 46 2.82 -8.54 -6.81
N TYR A 47 3.90 -8.99 -7.44
CA TYR A 47 3.86 -9.83 -8.63
C TYR A 47 4.93 -10.91 -8.56
N GLN A 48 4.51 -12.18 -8.71
CA GLN A 48 5.40 -13.35 -8.72
C GLN A 48 6.43 -13.36 -7.57
N GLY A 49 5.97 -13.03 -6.36
CA GLY A 49 6.82 -13.01 -5.16
C GLY A 49 7.70 -11.77 -4.98
N VAL A 50 7.66 -10.81 -5.91
CA VAL A 50 8.39 -9.55 -5.84
C VAL A 50 7.43 -8.40 -5.52
N ALA A 51 7.81 -7.56 -4.56
CA ALA A 51 7.08 -6.34 -4.21
C ALA A 51 7.72 -5.12 -4.87
N PHE A 52 6.92 -4.35 -5.63
CA PHE A 52 7.32 -3.11 -6.29
C PHE A 52 6.73 -1.93 -5.52
N PRO A 53 7.52 -1.18 -4.73
CA PRO A 53 7.02 -0.02 -3.98
C PRO A 53 6.46 1.03 -4.94
N ILE A 54 5.22 1.48 -4.71
CA ILE A 54 4.57 2.49 -5.55
C ILE A 54 4.35 3.80 -4.80
N LEU A 55 4.06 3.74 -3.50
CA LEU A 55 3.77 4.90 -2.66
C LEU A 55 4.31 4.66 -1.26
N TYR A 56 4.67 5.74 -0.58
CA TYR A 56 5.03 5.70 0.83
C TYR A 56 4.60 6.99 1.53
N THR A 57 4.49 6.89 2.86
CA THR A 57 4.31 8.02 3.77
C THR A 57 5.33 7.90 4.89
N MET A 58 6.07 8.98 5.12
CA MET A 58 6.95 9.12 6.30
C MET A 58 6.07 9.40 7.52
N MET A 59 6.18 8.58 8.55
CA MET A 59 5.44 8.76 9.80
C MET A 59 6.35 9.49 10.80
N PRO A 60 6.00 10.73 11.22
CA PRO A 60 6.81 11.52 12.15
C PRO A 60 6.62 11.05 13.61
N LYS A 61 6.55 9.74 13.82
CA LYS A 61 6.32 9.09 15.11
C LYS A 61 7.01 7.74 15.18
N PHE A 62 7.32 7.32 16.39
CA PHE A 62 7.74 5.96 16.68
C PHE A 62 6.52 5.03 16.76
N GLY A 63 6.71 3.74 16.44
CA GLY A 63 5.67 2.72 16.53
C GLY A 63 4.79 2.57 15.28
N ASN A 64 3.60 2.02 15.45
CA ASN A 64 2.77 1.55 14.35
C ASN A 64 1.96 2.65 13.65
N SER A 65 1.61 2.37 12.39
CA SER A 65 0.66 3.21 11.67
C SER A 65 -0.72 3.16 12.34
N ASN A 66 -1.47 4.26 12.23
CA ASN A 66 -2.87 4.30 12.64
C ASN A 66 -3.79 4.15 11.42
N THR A 67 -5.09 3.95 11.68
CA THR A 67 -6.10 3.80 10.61
C THR A 67 -6.13 4.97 9.63
N LYS A 68 -5.95 6.22 10.10
CA LYS A 68 -5.97 7.40 9.23
C LYS A 68 -4.81 7.39 8.23
N GLU A 69 -3.61 7.05 8.67
CA GLU A 69 -2.42 6.97 7.80
C GLU A 69 -2.58 5.88 6.73
N ARG A 70 -3.08 4.70 7.13
CA ARG A 70 -3.35 3.58 6.19
C ARG A 70 -4.39 3.96 5.13
N ILE A 71 -5.51 4.53 5.56
CA ILE A 71 -6.58 5.00 4.67
C ILE A 71 -6.08 6.11 3.76
N ALA A 72 -5.28 7.05 4.26
CA ALA A 72 -4.74 8.14 3.45
C ALA A 72 -3.83 7.62 2.32
N LEU A 73 -3.00 6.62 2.61
CA LEU A 73 -2.10 6.00 1.63
C LEU A 73 -2.88 5.21 0.56
N LEU A 74 -3.89 4.43 0.97
CA LEU A 74 -4.79 3.73 0.03
C LEU A 74 -5.65 4.68 -0.80
N ASN A 75 -6.21 5.71 -0.20
CA ASN A 75 -6.96 6.71 -0.96
C ASN A 75 -6.06 7.41 -2.00
N ARG A 76 -4.77 7.60 -1.71
CA ARG A 76 -3.82 8.11 -2.69
C ARG A 76 -3.59 7.11 -3.83
N SER A 77 -3.47 5.82 -3.54
CA SER A 77 -3.37 4.80 -4.61
C SER A 77 -4.64 4.73 -5.44
N ILE A 78 -5.82 4.78 -4.83
CA ILE A 78 -7.11 4.77 -5.53
C ILE A 78 -7.25 5.99 -6.45
N ARG A 79 -6.90 7.20 -5.97
CA ARG A 79 -6.94 8.41 -6.84
C ARG A 79 -5.98 8.30 -8.03
N LEU A 80 -4.81 7.71 -7.80
CA LEU A 80 -3.80 7.56 -8.85
C LEU A 80 -4.16 6.43 -9.80
N LEU A 81 -4.38 5.22 -9.34
CA LEU A 81 -4.49 4.04 -10.20
C LEU A 81 -5.94 3.65 -10.51
N GLY A 82 -6.90 4.04 -9.67
CA GLY A 82 -8.29 3.60 -9.76
C GLY A 82 -8.57 2.43 -8.82
N ILE A 83 -9.76 2.38 -8.21
CA ILE A 83 -10.15 1.32 -7.28
C ILE A 83 -10.26 -0.03 -7.99
N GLU A 84 -10.69 -0.01 -9.25
CA GLU A 84 -10.81 -1.17 -10.14
C GLU A 84 -9.47 -1.86 -10.42
N THR A 85 -8.36 -1.18 -10.13
CA THR A 85 -7.02 -1.74 -10.29
C THR A 85 -6.54 -2.52 -9.07
N ILE A 86 -7.33 -2.60 -8.01
CA ILE A 86 -6.97 -3.26 -6.76
C ILE A 86 -7.79 -4.54 -6.63
N ASP A 87 -7.11 -5.69 -6.61
CA ASP A 87 -7.73 -6.99 -6.33
C ASP A 87 -7.86 -7.22 -4.81
N SER A 88 -6.74 -7.04 -4.10
CA SER A 88 -6.65 -7.35 -2.67
C SER A 88 -5.48 -6.63 -2.00
N LEU A 89 -5.53 -6.57 -0.67
CA LEU A 89 -4.50 -5.99 0.17
C LEU A 89 -3.89 -7.06 1.09
N LEU A 90 -2.59 -7.27 0.94
CA LEU A 90 -1.76 -8.05 1.86
C LEU A 90 -1.26 -7.12 2.95
N ALA A 91 -1.42 -7.51 4.21
CA ALA A 91 -0.92 -6.75 5.35
C ALA A 91 -0.59 -7.69 6.52
N GLU A 92 0.36 -7.32 7.36
CA GLU A 92 0.64 -8.06 8.61
C GLU A 92 -0.53 -7.99 9.62
N ARG A 93 -0.53 -8.92 10.59
CA ARG A 93 -1.55 -9.01 11.65
C ARG A 93 -1.59 -7.79 12.57
N GLU A 94 -0.57 -6.93 12.56
CA GLU A 94 -0.61 -5.68 13.31
C GLU A 94 -1.58 -4.65 12.71
N PHE A 95 -1.92 -4.79 11.42
CA PHE A 95 -2.83 -3.89 10.72
C PHE A 95 -4.29 -4.29 10.92
N VAL A 96 -4.74 -4.31 12.17
CA VAL A 96 -6.12 -4.61 12.58
C VAL A 96 -6.88 -3.34 12.99
N GLY A 97 -8.16 -3.49 13.32
CA GLY A 97 -9.05 -2.45 13.84
C GLY A 97 -10.37 -2.37 13.08
N GLU A 98 -11.47 -2.19 13.81
CA GLU A 98 -12.82 -2.18 13.26
C GLU A 98 -13.00 -1.14 12.15
N HIS A 99 -12.62 0.12 12.40
CA HIS A 99 -12.73 1.19 11.39
C HIS A 99 -11.88 0.93 10.14
N TRP A 100 -10.76 0.23 10.30
CA TRP A 100 -9.89 -0.13 9.18
C TRP A 100 -10.54 -1.21 8.31
N LEU A 101 -11.05 -2.26 8.93
CA LEU A 101 -11.77 -3.33 8.25
C LEU A 101 -13.06 -2.83 7.60
N ALA A 102 -13.82 -1.97 8.29
CA ALA A 102 -15.02 -1.35 7.77
C ALA A 102 -14.72 -0.49 6.52
N TYR A 103 -13.63 0.28 6.54
CA TYR A 103 -13.19 1.03 5.37
C TYR A 103 -12.87 0.11 4.18
N LEU A 104 -12.09 -0.96 4.40
CA LEU A 104 -11.72 -1.90 3.32
C LEU A 104 -12.96 -2.59 2.74
N ASN A 105 -13.87 -3.05 3.59
CA ASN A 105 -15.14 -3.64 3.18
C ASN A 105 -15.98 -2.63 2.38
N GLY A 106 -16.04 -1.36 2.80
CA GLY A 106 -16.74 -0.30 2.08
C GLY A 106 -16.13 0.04 0.72
N GLN A 107 -14.85 -0.28 0.49
CA GLN A 107 -14.19 -0.15 -0.82
C GLN A 107 -14.23 -1.45 -1.64
N GLY A 108 -14.77 -2.55 -1.09
CA GLY A 108 -14.74 -3.88 -1.72
C GLY A 108 -13.35 -4.52 -1.78
N ILE A 109 -12.39 -4.05 -0.96
CA ILE A 109 -11.01 -4.53 -0.96
C ILE A 109 -10.90 -5.69 0.03
N ARG A 110 -10.57 -6.89 -0.47
CA ARG A 110 -10.29 -8.05 0.38
C ARG A 110 -8.93 -7.88 1.05
N ILE A 111 -8.85 -8.08 2.36
CA ILE A 111 -7.58 -8.13 3.10
C ILE A 111 -7.16 -9.57 3.36
N THR A 112 -5.89 -9.89 3.15
CA THR A 112 -5.29 -11.17 3.54
C THR A 112 -4.11 -10.90 4.45
N SER A 113 -4.12 -11.54 5.62
CA SER A 113 -3.02 -11.41 6.57
C SER A 113 -1.82 -12.23 6.12
N VAL A 114 -0.63 -11.63 6.08
CA VAL A 114 0.62 -12.37 5.81
C VAL A 114 1.12 -12.96 7.13
N VAL A 115 1.13 -14.29 7.25
CA VAL A 115 1.72 -15.00 8.39
C VAL A 115 3.06 -15.57 7.95
N GLY A 116 4.15 -14.81 8.11
CA GLY A 116 5.54 -15.28 8.17
C GLY A 116 6.02 -16.37 7.19
N ARG A 117 5.31 -16.60 6.09
CA ARG A 117 5.62 -17.64 5.10
C ARG A 117 5.63 -16.98 3.74
N THR A 118 6.79 -17.17 3.11
CA THR A 118 7.23 -16.76 1.80
C THR A 118 6.10 -16.53 0.81
N PHE A 119 6.14 -15.37 0.15
CA PHE A 119 5.36 -15.07 -1.03
C PHE A 119 5.50 -16.21 -2.05
N ARG A 120 4.52 -17.11 -2.09
CA ARG A 120 4.34 -18.12 -3.14
C ARG A 120 3.03 -17.81 -3.85
#